data_AF-A0A6P4BL60-F1
#
_entry.id   AF-A0A6P4BL60-F1
#
_cell.length_a   1.000
_cell.length_b   1.000
_cell.length_c   1.000
_cell.angle_alpha   90.00
_cell.angle_beta   90.00
_cell.angle_gamma   90.00
#
_symmetry.space_group_name_H-M   'P 1'
#
loop_
_entity.id
_entity.type
_entity.pdbx_description
1 polymer ?
#
loop_
_entity_poly.entity_id
_entity_poly.type
_entity_poly.pdbx_seq_one_letter_code
_entity_poly.pdbx_strand_id
1 'polypeptide(L)'
;MSMIMISPLTNELCLCHCDCVNVHFCIKSKVINCDALLYAYIHTPTAMKNSHTLLSHLLPFLCTLSLRYSAQAFPDFAAYPSIPGTDSGDCSIGSGDNPLVPPRREVYDQGRIFDISHRYTTEMPLWESEEELGYLMWLTRSMRNGSVANFSTFKLGLYIGTHVHSGFDVDLLDLQLLNGLALLIDVPRDKNITAEVMKSLDIPKGVQRVLFRTSNTDRRLMFKKGFDASYVGFKEDGAKWLVENTDIKLVGVDYLSAAAYDHLVPSRLAFLESRDMIIVEGLKLDDVAAGVYSLRCLPLRLVGSEASPIRCILMK
;
A
#
# COMPACT_ATOMS: atom_id res chain seq x y z
N MET A 1 -13.87 -7.58 4.16
CA MET A 1 -12.46 -7.90 3.78
C MET A 1 -11.86 -8.84 4.83
N SER A 2 -11.26 -9.96 4.41
CA SER A 2 -10.65 -10.95 5.30
C SER A 2 -9.14 -10.75 5.33
N MET A 3 -8.61 -10.25 6.44
CA MET A 3 -7.18 -9.99 6.62
C MET A 3 -6.62 -10.92 7.69
N ILE A 4 -5.53 -11.62 7.38
CA ILE A 4 -4.82 -12.44 8.37
C ILE A 4 -3.76 -11.55 9.01
N MET A 5 -3.89 -11.32 10.30
CA MET A 5 -2.99 -10.51 11.10
C MET A 5 -2.45 -11.36 12.25
N ILE A 6 -1.21 -11.12 12.66
CA ILE A 6 -0.66 -11.72 13.88
C ILE A 6 -0.92 -10.73 15.01
N SER A 7 -1.60 -11.19 16.06
CA SER A 7 -1.93 -10.35 17.22
C SER A 7 -0.64 -9.92 17.93
N PRO A 8 -0.39 -8.60 18.14
CA PRO A 8 0.79 -8.13 18.86
C PRO A 8 0.75 -8.45 20.36
N LEU A 9 -0.42 -8.84 20.89
CA LEU A 9 -0.61 -9.19 22.31
C LEU A 9 -0.41 -10.68 22.59
N THR A 10 -0.76 -11.54 21.64
CA THR A 10 -0.77 -13.00 21.84
C THR A 10 0.20 -13.76 20.94
N ASN A 11 0.74 -13.11 19.90
CA ASN A 11 1.65 -13.69 18.91
C ASN A 11 1.03 -14.88 18.14
N GLU A 12 -0.31 -14.98 18.14
CA GLU A 12 -1.09 -15.99 17.41
C GLU A 12 -1.68 -15.42 16.10
N LEU A 13 -1.90 -16.30 15.13
CA LEU A 13 -2.56 -15.99 13.85
C LEU A 13 -4.06 -15.73 14.05
N CYS A 14 -4.52 -14.54 13.70
CA CYS A 14 -5.92 -14.14 13.75
C CYS A 14 -6.46 -13.88 12.33
N LEU A 15 -7.64 -14.43 12.04
CA LEU A 15 -8.44 -14.04 10.88
C LEU A 15 -9.33 -12.86 11.31
N CYS A 16 -9.06 -11.68 10.77
CA CYS A 16 -9.90 -10.51 10.95
C CYS A 16 -10.85 -10.37 9.75
N HIS A 17 -12.15 -10.24 10.01
CA HIS A 17 -13.13 -9.78 9.03
C HIS A 17 -13.44 -8.32 9.31
N CYS A 18 -13.09 -7.44 8.39
CA CYS A 18 -13.50 -6.04 8.39
C CYS A 18 -14.73 -5.87 7.52
N ASP A 19 -15.86 -5.58 8.14
CA ASP A 19 -17.00 -4.92 7.50
C ASP A 19 -17.00 -3.45 7.91
N CYS A 20 -17.41 -2.55 7.01
CA CYS A 20 -17.20 -1.09 7.04
C CYS A 20 -17.75 -0.31 8.26
N VAL A 21 -18.15 -0.97 9.35
CA VAL A 21 -18.73 -0.32 10.54
C VAL A 21 -18.16 -0.84 11.87
N ASN A 22 -17.53 -2.01 11.96
CA ASN A 22 -16.98 -2.54 13.23
C ASN A 22 -15.80 -3.52 13.04
N VAL A 23 -14.83 -3.50 13.97
CA VAL A 23 -13.71 -4.46 14.03
C VAL A 23 -14.06 -5.55 15.06
N HIS A 24 -14.27 -6.78 14.62
CA HIS A 24 -14.43 -7.95 15.50
C HIS A 24 -13.13 -8.77 15.58
N PHE A 25 -12.64 -9.01 16.80
CA PHE A 25 -11.55 -9.97 17.06
C PHE A 25 -12.15 -11.36 17.30
N CYS A 26 -11.71 -12.36 16.53
CA CYS A 26 -12.11 -13.75 16.72
C CYS A 26 -10.94 -14.55 17.27
N ILE A 27 -10.93 -14.79 18.59
CA ILE A 27 -10.05 -15.77 19.24
C ILE A 27 -10.88 -17.04 19.40
N LYS A 28 -10.32 -18.20 19.02
CA LYS A 28 -11.01 -19.51 18.99
C LYS A 28 -11.94 -19.69 20.20
N SER A 29 -13.23 -19.92 19.91
CA SER A 29 -14.30 -20.39 20.81
C SER A 29 -14.90 -19.45 21.87
N LYS A 30 -14.81 -18.12 21.74
CA LYS A 30 -15.71 -17.19 22.46
C LYS A 30 -15.92 -15.89 21.68
N VAL A 31 -17.17 -15.61 21.30
CA VAL A 31 -17.60 -14.29 20.83
C VAL A 31 -17.61 -13.36 22.05
N ILE A 32 -16.61 -12.50 22.17
CA ILE A 32 -16.61 -11.43 23.18
C ILE A 32 -17.19 -10.18 22.50
N ASN A 33 -18.37 -9.78 22.94
CA ASN A 33 -19.02 -8.55 22.50
C ASN A 33 -18.35 -7.39 23.25
N CYS A 34 -17.51 -6.60 22.57
CA CYS A 34 -16.81 -5.45 23.15
C CYS A 34 -17.71 -4.20 23.13
N ASP A 35 -18.76 -4.19 23.94
CA ASP A 35 -19.53 -2.98 24.29
C ASP A 35 -19.25 -2.50 25.73
N ALA A 36 -18.18 -2.98 26.39
CA ALA A 36 -17.95 -2.74 27.82
C ALA A 36 -16.51 -2.39 28.25
N LEU A 37 -15.64 -1.90 27.34
CA LEU A 37 -14.27 -1.50 27.72
C LEU A 37 -13.82 -0.13 27.20
N LEU A 38 -14.76 0.81 27.06
CA LEU A 38 -14.43 2.22 26.88
C LEU A 38 -15.28 3.14 27.78
N TYR A 39 -15.34 2.82 29.07
CA TYR A 39 -15.88 3.74 30.09
C TYR A 39 -15.19 3.49 31.45
N ALA A 40 -13.87 3.60 31.48
CA ALA A 40 -13.10 3.58 32.72
C ALA A 40 -11.80 4.37 32.62
N TYR A 41 -11.83 5.52 31.96
CA TYR A 41 -10.84 6.58 32.17
C TYR A 41 -11.57 7.89 31.87
N ILE A 42 -11.43 8.87 32.75
CA ILE A 42 -12.09 10.20 32.76
C ILE A 42 -13.29 10.28 33.74
N HIS A 43 -12.96 10.81 34.93
CA HIS A 43 -13.80 11.56 35.88
C HIS A 43 -14.62 10.80 36.93
N THR A 44 -14.03 10.61 38.12
CA THR A 44 -14.70 10.96 39.39
C THR A 44 -14.80 12.50 39.48
N PRO A 45 -15.91 13.08 39.98
CA PRO A 45 -16.21 13.03 41.41
C PRO A 45 -17.71 12.96 41.80
N THR A 46 -17.92 12.31 42.96
CA THR A 46 -18.90 12.58 44.03
C THR A 46 -20.36 12.98 43.75
N ALA A 47 -21.25 12.20 44.36
CA ALA A 47 -22.68 12.40 44.54
C ALA A 47 -23.08 13.68 45.31
N MET A 48 -24.22 14.29 44.95
CA MET A 48 -25.34 14.58 45.88
C MET A 48 -26.58 15.19 45.19
N LYS A 49 -27.71 14.48 45.33
CA LYS A 49 -29.06 14.92 45.75
C LYS A 49 -29.85 16.02 45.03
N ASN A 50 -31.13 15.65 44.84
CA ASN A 50 -32.38 16.41 44.96
C ASN A 50 -33.14 16.82 43.68
N SER A 51 -34.08 15.92 43.38
CA SER A 51 -35.44 16.05 42.90
C SER A 51 -36.17 17.41 42.84
N HIS A 52 -37.06 17.42 41.83
CA HIS A 52 -38.40 18.04 41.73
C HIS A 52 -38.61 19.27 40.82
N THR A 53 -39.60 19.09 39.94
CA THR A 53 -40.58 20.07 39.43
C THR A 53 -40.09 21.16 38.47
N LEU A 54 -40.44 21.07 37.19
CA LEU A 54 -41.70 21.60 36.64
C LEU A 54 -41.73 21.45 35.11
N LEU A 55 -42.70 20.65 34.64
CA LEU A 55 -43.19 20.67 33.27
C LEU A 55 -43.95 21.99 33.01
N SER A 56 -44.02 22.33 31.72
CA SER A 56 -44.99 23.24 31.09
C SER A 56 -44.80 24.75 31.33
N HIS A 57 -44.27 25.44 30.33
CA HIS A 57 -45.03 26.32 29.42
C HIS A 57 -44.06 27.23 28.64
N LEU A 58 -44.41 27.54 27.39
CA LEU A 58 -43.89 28.60 26.50
C LEU A 58 -42.74 28.24 25.53
N LEU A 59 -43.05 27.44 24.50
CA LEU A 59 -42.77 27.85 23.12
C LEU A 59 -43.84 28.89 22.71
N PRO A 60 -43.56 29.91 21.87
CA PRO A 60 -42.63 29.86 20.73
C PRO A 60 -41.82 31.15 20.50
N PHE A 61 -40.50 31.07 20.29
CA PHE A 61 -39.77 32.18 19.65
C PHE A 61 -38.64 31.63 18.75
N LEU A 62 -38.80 31.91 17.45
CA LEU A 62 -37.79 32.01 16.41
C LEU A 62 -37.04 30.73 16.02
N CYS A 63 -37.63 30.04 15.04
CA CYS A 63 -36.88 29.33 14.01
C CYS A 63 -35.85 30.26 13.37
N THR A 64 -34.58 30.15 13.78
CA THR A 64 -33.45 30.44 12.91
C THR A 64 -32.67 29.14 12.77
N LEU A 65 -33.07 28.38 11.76
CA LEU A 65 -32.36 27.21 11.28
C LEU A 65 -31.01 27.70 10.73
N SER A 66 -29.98 27.76 11.57
CA SER A 66 -28.61 27.86 11.06
C SER A 66 -28.24 26.50 10.47
N LEU A 67 -28.71 26.25 9.25
CA LEU A 67 -28.07 25.32 8.32
C LEU A 67 -26.63 25.82 8.13
N ARG A 68 -25.72 25.37 8.99
CA ARG A 68 -24.31 25.31 8.61
C ARG A 68 -24.22 24.21 7.57
N TYR A 69 -24.48 24.58 6.32
CA TYR A 69 -23.91 23.88 5.19
C TYR A 69 -22.40 23.96 5.39
N SER A 70 -21.81 22.86 5.87
CA SER A 70 -20.39 22.62 5.69
C SER A 70 -20.17 22.56 4.18
N ALA A 71 -19.86 23.71 3.58
CA ALA A 71 -19.25 23.74 2.27
C ALA A 71 -17.98 22.90 2.39
N GLN A 72 -18.01 21.68 1.87
CA GLN A 72 -16.79 20.95 1.57
C GLN A 72 -16.03 21.83 0.59
N ALA A 73 -15.03 22.55 1.08
CA ALA A 73 -14.09 23.25 0.23
C ALA A 73 -13.45 22.18 -0.65
N PHE A 74 -13.69 22.26 -1.96
CA PHE A 74 -12.95 21.45 -2.91
C PHE A 74 -11.46 21.76 -2.74
N PRO A 75 -10.59 20.74 -2.68
CA PRO A 75 -9.16 20.97 -2.55
C PRO A 75 -8.66 21.83 -3.73
N ASP A 76 -7.94 22.90 -3.40
CA ASP A 76 -7.31 23.76 -4.40
C ASP A 76 -6.07 23.03 -4.94
N PHE A 77 -6.20 22.48 -6.16
CA PHE A 77 -5.12 21.77 -6.85
C PHE A 77 -4.23 22.70 -7.68
N ALA A 78 -4.52 24.01 -7.74
CA ALA A 78 -3.93 24.94 -8.70
C ALA A 78 -2.44 25.24 -8.49
N ALA A 79 -1.78 24.68 -7.45
CA ALA A 79 -0.35 24.85 -7.22
C ALA A 79 0.50 23.59 -7.54
N TYR A 80 -0.12 22.49 -8.00
CA TYR A 80 0.64 21.37 -8.57
C TYR A 80 0.72 21.52 -10.08
N PRO A 81 1.87 21.25 -10.73
CA PRO A 81 1.91 21.18 -12.19
C PRO A 81 0.92 20.10 -12.65
N SER A 82 0.09 20.44 -13.64
CA SER A 82 -0.87 19.50 -14.20
C SER A 82 -0.16 18.24 -14.71
N ILE A 83 -0.82 17.10 -14.55
CA ILE A 83 -0.37 15.85 -15.16
C ILE A 83 -0.56 16.01 -16.68
N PRO A 84 0.48 15.86 -17.52
CA PRO A 84 0.32 16.00 -18.96
C PRO A 84 -0.75 15.02 -19.46
N GLY A 85 -1.84 15.54 -20.03
CA GLY A 85 -2.96 14.76 -20.58
C GLY A 85 -4.32 14.93 -19.89
N THR A 86 -4.43 15.71 -18.81
CA THR A 86 -5.68 15.85 -18.02
C THR A 86 -6.31 17.25 -18.04
N ASP A 87 -5.80 18.18 -18.86
CA ASP A 87 -6.24 19.58 -18.76
C ASP A 87 -7.51 19.85 -19.59
N SER A 88 -8.63 20.10 -18.90
CA SER A 88 -9.66 21.02 -19.40
C SER A 88 -9.10 22.42 -19.21
N GLY A 89 -8.52 22.96 -20.28
CA GLY A 89 -7.72 24.18 -20.23
C GLY A 89 -8.40 25.33 -19.50
N ASP A 90 -7.70 25.86 -18.50
CA ASP A 90 -7.51 27.29 -18.38
C ASP A 90 -6.36 27.62 -17.41
N CYS A 91 -5.50 28.56 -17.83
CA CYS A 91 -4.76 29.54 -17.03
C CYS A 91 -3.58 30.08 -17.86
N SER A 92 -3.84 31.15 -18.61
CA SER A 92 -2.80 32.00 -19.18
C SER A 92 -2.31 33.01 -18.15
N ILE A 93 -1.03 32.96 -17.78
CA ILE A 93 -0.26 34.15 -17.37
C ILE A 93 1.00 34.18 -18.21
N GLY A 94 1.09 35.18 -19.07
CA GLY A 94 2.28 35.50 -19.84
C GLY A 94 3.31 36.18 -18.95
N SER A 95 4.42 35.50 -18.71
CA SER A 95 5.75 36.06 -18.46
C SER A 95 6.73 35.06 -19.06
N GLY A 96 7.69 35.55 -19.86
CA GLY A 96 8.52 34.77 -20.78
C GLY A 96 9.55 33.83 -20.15
N ASP A 97 9.12 32.97 -19.24
CA ASP A 97 9.88 31.85 -18.72
C ASP A 97 9.21 30.59 -19.22
N ASN A 98 9.86 29.86 -20.13
CA ASN A 98 9.48 28.47 -20.39
C ASN A 98 9.47 27.77 -19.03
N PRO A 99 8.33 27.22 -18.56
CA PRO A 99 8.31 26.50 -17.31
C PRO A 99 9.37 25.42 -17.39
N LEU A 100 10.36 25.48 -16.50
CA LEU A 100 11.39 24.46 -16.39
C LEU A 100 10.70 23.17 -15.92
N VAL A 101 10.18 22.39 -16.87
CA VAL A 101 9.63 21.08 -16.61
C VAL A 101 10.81 20.11 -16.62
N PRO A 102 11.28 19.63 -15.44
CA PRO A 102 12.37 18.68 -15.41
C PRO A 102 11.98 17.42 -16.21
N PRO A 103 12.87 16.90 -17.06
CA PRO A 103 12.56 15.71 -17.85
C PRO A 103 12.30 14.54 -16.91
N ARG A 104 11.13 13.91 -17.05
CA ARG A 104 10.79 12.70 -16.30
C ARG A 104 11.68 11.55 -16.79
N ARG A 105 12.35 10.88 -15.85
CA ARG A 105 13.27 9.77 -16.13
C ARG A 105 12.86 8.58 -15.27
N GLU A 106 12.92 7.39 -15.87
CA GLU A 106 12.82 6.11 -15.16
C GLU A 106 14.19 5.42 -15.15
N VAL A 107 15.00 5.72 -16.16
CA VAL A 107 16.38 5.29 -16.25
C VAL A 107 17.29 6.49 -16.04
N TYR A 108 18.20 6.37 -15.09
CA TYR A 108 19.16 7.42 -14.74
C TYR A 108 20.57 6.98 -15.06
N ASP A 109 21.46 7.96 -15.06
CA ASP A 109 22.89 7.72 -15.06
C ASP A 109 23.36 6.81 -16.22
N GLN A 110 22.90 7.15 -17.43
CA GLN A 110 23.21 6.44 -18.68
C GLN A 110 22.83 4.94 -18.68
N GLY A 111 21.74 4.56 -18.02
CA GLY A 111 21.32 3.15 -17.99
C GLY A 111 21.90 2.34 -16.84
N ARG A 112 22.49 3.01 -15.84
CA ARG A 112 23.02 2.36 -14.64
C ARG A 112 22.00 2.23 -13.52
N ILE A 113 20.98 3.07 -13.48
CA ILE A 113 19.97 3.08 -12.41
C ILE A 113 18.57 2.96 -13.02
N PHE A 114 17.79 2.00 -12.52
CA PHE A 114 16.42 1.70 -12.96
C PHE A 114 15.44 1.86 -11.79
N ASP A 115 14.71 2.97 -11.76
CA ASP A 115 13.26 3.05 -11.98
C ASP A 115 12.25 1.93 -11.70
N ILE A 116 12.38 1.02 -10.72
CA ILE A 116 11.41 -0.11 -10.62
C ILE A 116 10.18 0.16 -9.74
N SER A 117 9.86 1.44 -9.46
CA SER A 117 8.65 1.82 -8.74
C SER A 117 7.57 2.37 -9.65
N HIS A 118 6.32 1.95 -9.45
CA HIS A 118 5.19 2.58 -10.11
C HIS A 118 4.98 4.01 -9.60
N ARG A 119 4.58 4.88 -10.53
CA ARG A 119 4.11 6.22 -10.17
C ARG A 119 2.73 6.10 -9.54
N TYR A 120 2.49 6.88 -8.51
CA TYR A 120 1.14 7.10 -8.02
C TYR A 120 0.39 7.98 -9.02
N THR A 121 -0.58 7.38 -9.70
CA THR A 121 -1.51 8.07 -10.59
C THR A 121 -2.92 7.84 -10.08
N THR A 122 -3.83 8.78 -10.33
CA THR A 122 -5.23 8.67 -9.89
C THR A 122 -5.88 7.40 -10.42
N GLU A 123 -5.47 6.92 -11.59
CA GLU A 123 -6.07 5.77 -12.30
C GLU A 123 -5.40 4.41 -11.99
N MET A 124 -4.39 4.35 -11.11
CA MET A 124 -3.69 3.09 -10.87
C MET A 124 -4.61 2.07 -10.17
N PRO A 125 -4.42 0.75 -10.43
CA PRO A 125 -5.31 -0.26 -9.89
C PRO A 125 -5.17 -0.38 -8.38
N LEU A 126 -6.30 -0.67 -7.73
CA LEU A 126 -6.41 -0.96 -6.31
C LEU A 126 -6.72 -2.44 -6.11
N TRP A 127 -6.37 -2.96 -4.93
CA TRP A 127 -6.71 -4.34 -4.57
C TRP A 127 -8.23 -4.54 -4.53
N GLU A 128 -8.74 -5.58 -5.20
CA GLU A 128 -10.16 -5.98 -5.20
C GLU A 128 -11.14 -4.81 -5.45
N SER A 129 -10.75 -3.87 -6.32
CA SER A 129 -11.56 -2.69 -6.59
C SER A 129 -11.64 -2.39 -8.09
N GLU A 130 -12.83 -2.01 -8.52
CA GLU A 130 -13.09 -1.40 -9.83
C GLU A 130 -12.88 0.13 -9.77
N GLU A 131 -12.82 0.71 -8.56
CA GLU A 131 -12.57 2.11 -8.36
C GLU A 131 -11.08 2.43 -8.53
N GLU A 132 -10.83 3.64 -9.02
CA GLU A 132 -9.50 4.19 -9.19
C GLU A 132 -8.97 4.78 -7.85
N LEU A 133 -7.66 4.90 -7.72
CA LEU A 133 -7.00 5.44 -6.52
C LEU A 133 -7.48 6.85 -6.14
N GLY A 134 -7.79 7.68 -7.12
CA GLY A 134 -8.19 9.07 -6.90
C GLY A 134 -7.05 9.95 -6.34
N TYR A 135 -7.42 11.10 -5.79
CA TYR A 135 -6.45 12.08 -5.29
C TYR A 135 -5.96 11.74 -3.88
N LEU A 136 -4.65 11.70 -3.73
CA LEU A 136 -3.94 11.32 -2.50
C LEU A 136 -3.45 12.53 -1.70
N MET A 137 -3.32 13.65 -2.38
CA MET A 137 -2.59 14.81 -1.91
C MET A 137 -3.37 16.08 -2.22
N TRP A 138 -3.39 17.01 -1.28
CA TRP A 138 -4.05 18.31 -1.44
C TRP A 138 -3.31 19.39 -0.65
N LEU A 139 -3.44 20.64 -1.10
CA LEU A 139 -2.91 21.80 -0.38
C LEU A 139 -3.82 22.14 0.80
N THR A 140 -3.20 22.28 1.96
CA THR A 140 -3.86 22.82 3.17
C THR A 140 -3.56 24.30 3.37
N ARG A 141 -2.41 24.78 2.89
CA ARG A 141 -2.05 26.20 2.84
C ARG A 141 -1.28 26.47 1.56
N SER A 142 -1.53 27.62 0.94
CA SER A 142 -0.95 27.99 -0.35
C SER A 142 -0.30 29.37 -0.31
N MET A 143 0.85 29.50 -0.98
CA MET A 143 1.51 30.80 -1.19
C MET A 143 0.65 31.76 -1.99
N ARG A 144 -0.16 31.24 -2.92
CA ARG A 144 -1.14 32.04 -3.68
C ARG A 144 -2.14 32.73 -2.76
N ASN A 145 -2.44 32.10 -1.62
CA ASN A 145 -3.38 32.60 -0.62
C ASN A 145 -2.65 33.26 0.58
N GLY A 146 -1.42 33.74 0.38
CA GLY A 146 -0.66 34.51 1.37
C GLY A 146 0.11 33.68 2.39
N SER A 147 0.19 32.35 2.25
CA SER A 147 1.07 31.53 3.09
C SER A 147 2.54 31.75 2.74
N VAL A 148 3.44 31.58 3.72
CA VAL A 148 4.90 31.66 3.49
C VAL A 148 5.43 30.50 2.63
N ALA A 149 4.69 29.40 2.55
CA ALA A 149 5.03 28.21 1.78
C ALA A 149 3.76 27.43 1.40
N ASN A 150 3.88 26.52 0.44
CA ASN A 150 2.83 25.54 0.16
C ASN A 150 2.94 24.40 1.17
N PHE A 151 1.86 24.13 1.90
CA PHE A 151 1.75 23.00 2.81
C PHE A 151 0.76 22.01 2.24
N SER A 152 1.20 20.77 2.03
CA SER A 152 0.38 19.70 1.47
C SER A 152 0.09 18.64 2.53
N THR A 153 -1.06 17.98 2.42
CA THR A 153 -1.37 16.76 3.16
C THR A 153 -1.42 15.59 2.19
N PHE A 154 -0.96 14.43 2.63
CA PHE A 154 -0.91 13.19 1.87
C PHE A 154 -1.57 12.06 2.67
N LYS A 155 -2.48 11.31 2.03
CA LYS A 155 -3.12 10.12 2.61
C LYS A 155 -3.04 8.98 1.60
N LEU A 156 -2.50 7.83 2.03
CA LEU A 156 -2.29 6.66 1.18
C LEU A 156 -2.45 5.38 2.01
N GLY A 157 -3.11 4.38 1.42
CA GLY A 157 -3.09 3.00 1.95
C GLY A 157 -1.73 2.32 1.69
N LEU A 158 -1.28 1.50 2.62
CA LEU A 158 0.12 1.02 2.62
C LEU A 158 0.44 -0.04 1.56
N TYR A 159 -0.58 -0.72 1.05
CA TYR A 159 -0.49 -1.73 -0.01
C TYR A 159 -0.71 -1.15 -1.42
N ILE A 160 -0.72 0.18 -1.56
CA ILE A 160 -0.98 0.83 -2.85
C ILE A 160 0.35 1.02 -3.59
N GLY A 161 0.39 0.58 -4.84
CA GLY A 161 1.58 0.71 -5.69
C GLY A 161 2.74 -0.16 -5.23
N THR A 162 3.96 0.31 -5.45
CA THR A 162 5.17 -0.41 -5.06
C THR A 162 5.38 -0.29 -3.55
N HIS A 163 5.33 -1.43 -2.86
CA HIS A 163 5.40 -1.45 -1.40
C HIS A 163 6.10 -2.72 -0.91
N VAL A 164 6.53 -2.68 0.35
CA VAL A 164 7.12 -3.83 1.05
C VAL A 164 6.25 -4.21 2.23
N HIS A 165 6.16 -5.50 2.52
CA HIS A 165 5.54 -6.00 3.73
C HIS A 165 6.22 -7.29 4.19
N SER A 166 5.88 -7.72 5.41
CA SER A 166 6.37 -8.98 5.99
C SER A 166 5.34 -9.54 6.99
N GLY A 167 5.74 -10.56 7.75
CA GLY A 167 4.95 -11.07 8.87
C GLY A 167 5.02 -10.20 10.14
N PHE A 168 5.75 -9.08 10.10
CA PHE A 168 6.02 -8.19 11.21
C PHE A 168 5.91 -6.71 10.83
N ASP A 169 6.06 -5.87 11.85
CA ASP A 169 6.21 -4.42 11.73
C ASP A 169 7.37 -4.05 10.78
N VAL A 170 7.07 -3.20 9.79
CA VAL A 170 8.04 -2.75 8.78
C VAL A 170 9.21 -1.95 9.36
N ASP A 171 9.07 -1.34 10.55
CA ASP A 171 10.19 -0.67 11.25
C ASP A 171 11.27 -1.67 11.73
N LEU A 172 10.96 -2.97 11.78
CA LEU A 172 11.86 -4.03 12.24
C LEU A 172 12.56 -4.78 11.10
N LEU A 173 12.30 -4.42 9.85
CA LEU A 173 12.88 -5.12 8.70
C LEU A 173 14.39 -4.97 8.64
N ASP A 174 15.08 -6.06 8.31
CA ASP A 174 16.51 -6.02 8.07
C ASP A 174 16.81 -5.24 6.78
N LEU A 175 17.35 -4.04 6.94
CA LEU A 175 17.74 -3.19 5.82
C LEU A 175 18.84 -3.81 4.96
N GLN A 176 19.64 -4.75 5.48
CA GLN A 176 20.58 -5.50 4.65
C GLN A 176 19.82 -6.36 3.63
N LEU A 177 18.73 -7.02 4.01
CA LEU A 177 17.91 -7.77 3.05
C LEU A 177 17.25 -6.87 2.00
N LEU A 178 16.99 -5.61 2.33
CA LEU A 178 16.42 -4.63 1.39
C LEU A 178 17.47 -3.88 0.54
N ASN A 179 18.76 -4.10 0.80
CA ASN A 179 19.88 -3.48 0.08
C ASN A 179 20.97 -4.51 -0.23
N GLY A 180 21.07 -4.94 -1.48
CA GLY A 180 22.09 -5.92 -1.85
C GLY A 180 21.88 -6.53 -3.22
N LEU A 181 22.67 -7.55 -3.54
CA LEU A 181 22.54 -8.26 -4.82
C LEU A 181 21.20 -8.98 -4.89
N ALA A 182 20.49 -8.75 -6.00
CA ALA A 182 19.24 -9.39 -6.35
C ALA A 182 19.29 -9.93 -7.78
N LEU A 183 18.62 -11.05 -7.99
CA LEU A 183 18.44 -11.66 -9.30
C LEU A 183 17.05 -11.29 -9.84
N LEU A 184 17.02 -10.56 -10.95
CA LEU A 184 15.80 -10.40 -11.75
C LEU A 184 15.72 -11.56 -12.74
N ILE A 185 14.63 -12.32 -12.67
CA ILE A 185 14.39 -13.51 -13.49
C ILE A 185 13.01 -13.45 -14.16
N ASP A 186 12.95 -13.97 -15.37
CA ASP A 186 11.70 -14.17 -16.11
C ASP A 186 11.04 -15.49 -15.73
N VAL A 187 9.80 -15.41 -15.24
CA VAL A 187 8.93 -16.57 -15.05
C VAL A 187 8.42 -17.04 -16.41
N PRO A 188 8.35 -18.36 -16.68
CA PRO A 188 7.70 -18.90 -17.87
C PRO A 188 6.31 -18.28 -18.07
N ARG A 189 6.05 -17.75 -19.26
CA ARG A 189 4.80 -17.05 -19.56
C ARG A 189 3.61 -18.01 -19.44
N ASP A 190 2.45 -17.42 -19.14
CA ASP A 190 1.16 -18.10 -18.98
C ASP A 190 1.11 -19.19 -17.89
N LYS A 191 2.02 -19.13 -16.90
CA LYS A 191 2.04 -20.04 -15.75
C LYS A 191 2.05 -19.26 -14.43
N ASN A 192 1.24 -19.71 -13.48
CA ASN A 192 1.45 -19.38 -12.08
C ASN A 192 2.73 -20.03 -11.56
N ILE A 193 3.31 -19.45 -10.50
CA ILE A 193 4.57 -19.91 -9.93
C ILE A 193 4.27 -21.10 -9.00
N THR A 194 4.33 -22.31 -9.56
CA THR A 194 4.20 -23.59 -8.87
C THR A 194 5.57 -24.15 -8.45
N ALA A 195 5.59 -25.28 -7.74
CA ALA A 195 6.84 -25.95 -7.39
C ALA A 195 7.62 -26.41 -8.63
N GLU A 196 6.92 -26.83 -9.69
CA GLU A 196 7.53 -27.21 -10.97
C GLU A 196 8.21 -25.99 -11.62
N VAL A 197 7.51 -24.85 -11.67
CA VAL A 197 8.07 -23.61 -12.20
C VAL A 197 9.29 -23.21 -11.41
N MET A 198 9.21 -23.16 -10.07
CA MET A 198 10.35 -22.81 -9.22
C MET A 198 11.58 -23.69 -9.46
N LYS A 199 11.40 -25.01 -9.64
CA LYS A 199 12.50 -25.92 -10.00
C LYS A 199 13.10 -25.59 -11.36
N SER A 200 12.25 -25.27 -12.34
CA SER A 200 12.71 -24.97 -13.70
C SER A 200 13.47 -23.66 -13.83
N LEU A 201 13.30 -22.73 -12.87
CA LEU A 201 14.02 -21.45 -12.86
C LEU A 201 15.51 -21.59 -12.52
N ASP A 202 15.94 -22.74 -11.99
CA ASP A 202 17.34 -23.08 -11.68
C ASP A 202 18.09 -21.96 -10.92
N ILE A 203 17.44 -21.41 -9.90
CA ILE A 203 18.00 -20.30 -9.12
C ILE A 203 19.22 -20.79 -8.34
N PRO A 204 20.41 -20.16 -8.50
CA PRO A 204 21.62 -20.59 -7.81
C PRO A 204 21.49 -20.51 -6.28
N LYS A 205 22.12 -21.46 -5.58
CA LYS A 205 22.25 -21.40 -4.12
C LYS A 205 23.00 -20.13 -3.67
N GLY A 206 22.65 -19.62 -2.50
CA GLY A 206 23.19 -18.38 -1.92
C GLY A 206 22.52 -17.09 -2.43
N VAL A 207 21.63 -17.17 -3.42
CA VAL A 207 20.83 -16.01 -3.85
C VAL A 207 19.75 -15.73 -2.79
N GLN A 208 19.84 -14.56 -2.17
CA GLN A 208 18.92 -14.17 -1.09
C GLN A 208 17.75 -13.30 -1.57
N ARG A 209 17.85 -12.66 -2.73
CA ARG A 209 16.85 -11.70 -3.23
C ARG A 209 16.53 -12.02 -4.67
N VAL A 210 15.25 -12.27 -4.96
CA VAL A 210 14.81 -12.60 -6.32
C VAL A 210 13.59 -11.77 -6.68
N LEU A 211 13.64 -11.14 -7.85
CA LEU A 211 12.53 -10.41 -8.45
C LEU A 211 11.98 -11.26 -9.60
N PHE A 212 10.72 -11.63 -9.51
CA PHE A 212 10.03 -12.47 -10.46
C PHE A 212 9.25 -11.58 -11.42
N ARG A 213 9.76 -11.43 -12.65
CA ARG A 213 9.00 -10.80 -13.72
C ARG A 213 8.10 -11.84 -14.38
N THR A 214 6.82 -11.54 -14.45
CA THR A 214 5.78 -12.43 -14.95
C THR A 214 5.11 -11.84 -16.19
N SER A 215 4.07 -12.51 -16.70
CA SER A 215 3.22 -11.93 -17.75
C SER A 215 2.39 -10.73 -17.25
N ASN A 216 2.37 -10.42 -15.95
CA ASN A 216 1.71 -9.22 -15.43
C ASN A 216 2.33 -7.94 -15.99
N THR A 217 3.66 -7.89 -16.07
CA THR A 217 4.42 -6.79 -16.72
C THR A 217 4.03 -6.70 -18.20
N ASP A 218 4.06 -7.82 -18.93
CA ASP A 218 3.73 -7.86 -20.37
C ASP A 218 2.28 -7.39 -20.64
N ARG A 219 1.35 -7.80 -19.77
CA ARG A 219 -0.06 -7.41 -19.79
C ARG A 219 -0.29 -5.99 -19.28
N ARG A 220 0.74 -5.32 -18.77
CA ARG A 220 0.71 -3.96 -18.22
C ARG A 220 -0.36 -3.79 -17.14
N LEU A 221 -0.55 -4.78 -16.27
CA LEU A 221 -1.67 -4.79 -15.32
C LEU A 221 -1.67 -3.58 -14.38
N MET A 222 -0.50 -3.15 -13.91
CA MET A 222 -0.35 -1.94 -13.08
C MET A 222 -0.66 -0.62 -13.81
N PHE A 223 -0.86 -0.64 -15.13
CA PHE A 223 -1.27 0.51 -15.93
C PHE A 223 -2.74 0.44 -16.38
N LYS A 224 -3.46 -0.63 -16.03
CA LYS A 224 -4.88 -0.79 -16.34
C LYS A 224 -5.74 -0.20 -15.22
N LYS A 225 -6.92 0.24 -15.62
CA LYS A 225 -7.99 0.57 -14.68
C LYS A 225 -8.58 -0.75 -14.15
N GLY A 226 -8.82 -0.80 -12.84
CA GLY A 226 -9.40 -1.95 -12.17
C GLY A 226 -8.42 -3.08 -11.84
N PHE A 227 -8.80 -3.85 -10.82
CA PHE A 227 -8.11 -5.05 -10.39
C PHE A 227 -8.30 -6.21 -11.37
N ASP A 228 -7.21 -6.90 -11.74
CA ASP A 228 -7.28 -8.10 -12.59
C ASP A 228 -6.94 -9.33 -11.76
N ALA A 229 -7.95 -10.09 -11.32
CA ALA A 229 -7.80 -11.29 -10.49
C ALA A 229 -7.11 -12.47 -11.20
N SER A 230 -6.87 -12.39 -12.51
CA SER A 230 -6.18 -13.43 -13.30
C SER A 230 -4.67 -13.19 -13.43
N TYR A 231 -4.11 -12.34 -12.57
CA TYR A 231 -2.67 -12.10 -12.50
C TYR A 231 -1.90 -13.37 -12.14
N VAL A 232 -0.63 -13.40 -12.55
CA VAL A 232 0.32 -14.45 -12.19
C VAL A 232 0.84 -14.20 -10.79
N GLY A 233 0.78 -15.23 -9.94
CA GLY A 233 1.38 -15.24 -8.61
C GLY A 233 1.85 -16.64 -8.21
N PHE A 234 2.34 -16.76 -6.98
CA PHE A 234 2.71 -18.02 -6.37
C PHE A 234 1.47 -18.82 -5.99
N LYS A 235 1.46 -20.10 -6.38
CA LYS A 235 0.58 -21.09 -5.76
C LYS A 235 1.21 -21.61 -4.48
N GLU A 236 0.39 -22.28 -3.67
CA GLU A 236 0.82 -22.80 -2.37
C GLU A 236 2.07 -23.68 -2.47
N ASP A 237 2.08 -24.60 -3.44
CA ASP A 237 3.20 -25.51 -3.67
C ASP A 237 4.47 -24.78 -4.12
N GLY A 238 4.34 -23.73 -4.93
CA GLY A 238 5.46 -22.89 -5.35
C GLY A 238 6.06 -22.08 -4.20
N ALA A 239 5.20 -21.47 -3.37
CA ALA A 239 5.63 -20.72 -2.19
C ALA A 239 6.36 -21.63 -1.18
N LYS A 240 5.78 -22.80 -0.86
CA LYS A 240 6.42 -23.80 0.01
C LYS A 240 7.74 -24.27 -0.55
N TRP A 241 7.79 -24.61 -1.84
CA TRP A 241 9.02 -25.07 -2.46
C TRP A 241 10.13 -24.02 -2.36
N LEU A 242 9.82 -22.74 -2.65
CA LEU A 242 10.77 -21.63 -2.51
C LEU A 242 11.35 -21.56 -1.10
N VAL A 243 10.49 -21.54 -0.08
CA VAL A 243 10.91 -21.40 1.33
C VAL A 243 11.75 -22.60 1.79
N GLU A 244 11.39 -23.81 1.37
CA GLU A 244 12.04 -25.04 1.82
C GLU A 244 13.34 -25.39 1.08
N ASN A 245 13.50 -24.93 -0.17
CA ASN A 245 14.56 -25.43 -1.06
C ASN A 245 15.55 -24.35 -1.52
N THR A 246 15.38 -23.09 -1.09
CA THR A 246 16.23 -21.97 -1.52
C THR A 246 16.73 -21.14 -0.34
N ASP A 247 17.76 -20.33 -0.57
CA ASP A 247 18.28 -19.36 0.41
C ASP A 247 17.59 -17.99 0.30
N ILE A 248 16.48 -17.90 -0.44
CA ILE A 248 15.77 -16.66 -0.72
C ILE A 248 15.11 -16.15 0.56
N LYS A 249 15.28 -14.86 0.83
CA LYS A 249 14.72 -14.11 1.96
C LYS A 249 13.97 -12.84 1.53
N LEU A 250 14.11 -12.44 0.25
CA LEU A 250 13.31 -11.38 -0.37
C LEU A 250 12.71 -11.87 -1.68
N VAL A 251 11.39 -11.75 -1.79
CA VAL A 251 10.62 -12.03 -3.01
C VAL A 251 10.02 -10.73 -3.53
N GLY A 252 10.40 -10.33 -4.74
CA GLY A 252 9.79 -9.22 -5.46
C GLY A 252 8.88 -9.71 -6.57
N VAL A 253 7.67 -9.15 -6.68
CA VAL A 253 6.71 -9.46 -7.75
C VAL A 253 6.18 -8.19 -8.42
N ASP A 254 5.69 -8.35 -9.64
CA ASP A 254 5.31 -7.25 -10.54
C ASP A 254 3.80 -6.93 -10.56
N TYR A 255 3.06 -7.35 -9.52
CA TYR A 255 1.65 -6.99 -9.34
C TYR A 255 1.27 -6.86 -7.86
N LEU A 256 0.00 -6.53 -7.60
CA LEU A 256 -0.54 -6.18 -6.27
C LEU A 256 -0.55 -7.33 -5.25
N SER A 257 -0.25 -8.57 -5.63
CA SER A 257 0.12 -9.60 -4.66
C SER A 257 1.10 -10.64 -5.19
N ALA A 258 1.94 -11.19 -4.31
CA ALA A 258 2.81 -12.32 -4.57
C ALA A 258 2.06 -13.64 -4.62
N ALA A 259 0.95 -13.80 -3.89
CA ALA A 259 0.15 -15.02 -3.94
C ALA A 259 -0.84 -14.95 -5.11
N ALA A 260 -1.02 -16.04 -5.86
CA ALA A 260 -2.07 -16.12 -6.87
C ALA A 260 -3.46 -15.98 -6.22
N TYR A 261 -4.41 -15.36 -6.91
CA TYR A 261 -5.72 -15.00 -6.34
C TYR A 261 -6.49 -16.20 -5.76
N ASP A 262 -6.46 -17.34 -6.44
CA ASP A 262 -7.07 -18.61 -6.00
C ASP A 262 -6.31 -19.32 -4.86
N HIS A 263 -5.10 -18.86 -4.53
CA HIS A 263 -4.24 -19.41 -3.47
C HIS A 263 -3.75 -18.33 -2.48
N LEU A 264 -4.49 -17.23 -2.31
CA LEU A 264 -4.07 -16.08 -1.49
C LEU A 264 -3.64 -16.47 -0.08
N VAL A 265 -4.54 -17.11 0.66
CA VAL A 265 -4.32 -17.51 2.04
C VAL A 265 -3.18 -18.54 2.15
N PRO A 266 -3.23 -19.70 1.48
CA PRO A 266 -2.22 -20.73 1.69
C PRO A 266 -0.80 -20.30 1.24
N SER A 267 -0.67 -19.56 0.13
CA SER A 267 0.65 -19.10 -0.33
C SER A 267 1.22 -18.00 0.56
N ARG A 268 0.38 -17.06 1.03
CA ARG A 268 0.79 -16.04 2.00
C ARG A 268 1.25 -16.69 3.31
N LEU A 269 0.52 -17.68 3.82
CA LEU A 269 0.93 -18.41 5.01
C LEU A 269 2.28 -19.10 4.81
N ALA A 270 2.50 -19.77 3.68
CA ALA A 270 3.78 -20.40 3.37
C ALA A 270 4.96 -19.42 3.42
N PHE A 271 4.80 -18.19 2.92
CA PHE A 271 5.84 -17.16 3.05
C PHE A 271 6.06 -16.70 4.50
N LEU A 272 4.97 -16.45 5.22
CA LEU A 272 5.00 -15.78 6.53
C LEU A 272 5.27 -16.71 7.71
N GLU A 273 5.04 -18.01 7.59
CA GLU A 273 5.29 -19.00 8.66
C GLU A 273 6.75 -18.99 9.12
N SER A 274 7.69 -18.85 8.18
CA SER A 274 9.12 -18.78 8.48
C SER A 274 9.54 -17.49 9.17
N ARG A 275 8.69 -16.43 9.15
CA ARG A 275 8.97 -15.09 9.70
C ARG A 275 10.22 -14.40 9.13
N ASP A 276 10.86 -14.99 8.13
CA ASP A 276 12.14 -14.53 7.58
C ASP A 276 12.02 -13.98 6.15
N MET A 277 10.80 -13.96 5.59
CA MET A 277 10.56 -13.55 4.21
C MET A 277 10.07 -12.11 4.14
N ILE A 278 10.76 -11.31 3.33
CA ILE A 278 10.36 -9.96 2.94
C ILE A 278 9.71 -10.02 1.57
N ILE A 279 8.54 -9.42 1.42
CA ILE A 279 7.79 -9.41 0.17
C ILE A 279 7.72 -7.99 -0.35
N VAL A 280 8.09 -7.80 -1.61
CA VAL A 280 7.96 -6.53 -2.33
C VAL A 280 6.97 -6.74 -3.47
N GLU A 281 5.85 -6.03 -3.43
CA GLU A 281 4.76 -6.17 -4.41
C GLU A 281 4.63 -4.89 -5.26
N GLY A 282 4.02 -5.03 -6.43
CA GLY A 282 3.81 -3.93 -7.36
C GLY A 282 5.10 -3.34 -7.92
N LEU A 283 6.09 -4.15 -8.27
CA LEU A 283 7.32 -3.69 -8.95
C LEU A 283 7.06 -3.37 -10.43
N LYS A 284 7.66 -2.29 -10.91
CA LYS A 284 7.65 -1.91 -12.33
C LYS A 284 8.88 -2.51 -13.05
N LEU A 285 8.73 -3.68 -13.64
CA LEU A 285 9.85 -4.43 -14.25
C LEU A 285 9.91 -4.33 -15.80
N ASP A 286 9.13 -3.43 -16.39
CA ASP A 286 9.18 -3.13 -17.83
C ASP A 286 10.61 -2.69 -18.24
N ASP A 287 11.06 -3.12 -19.41
CA ASP A 287 12.30 -2.66 -20.06
C ASP A 287 13.62 -2.86 -19.25
N VAL A 288 13.60 -3.66 -18.18
CA VAL A 288 14.80 -4.06 -17.42
C VAL A 288 15.27 -5.44 -17.88
N ALA A 289 16.52 -5.60 -18.33
CA ALA A 289 17.01 -6.93 -18.72
C ALA A 289 17.09 -7.86 -17.49
N ALA A 290 16.75 -9.14 -17.65
CA ALA A 290 16.97 -10.14 -16.60
C ALA A 290 18.47 -10.26 -16.27
N GLY A 291 18.80 -10.53 -15.00
CA GLY A 291 20.18 -10.59 -14.54
C GLY A 291 20.36 -10.15 -13.08
N VAL A 292 21.62 -10.01 -12.68
CA VAL A 292 21.99 -9.61 -11.31
C VAL A 292 22.15 -8.10 -11.23
N TYR A 293 21.56 -7.50 -10.20
CA TYR A 293 21.61 -6.07 -9.91
C TYR A 293 21.86 -5.82 -8.43
N SER A 294 22.35 -4.63 -8.10
CA SER A 294 22.24 -4.11 -6.73
C SER A 294 20.84 -3.50 -6.53
N LEU A 295 20.05 -4.12 -5.66
CA LEU A 295 18.71 -3.69 -5.24
C LEU A 295 18.81 -2.67 -4.10
N ARG A 296 17.94 -1.66 -4.12
CA ARG A 296 17.67 -0.77 -2.97
C ARG A 296 16.17 -0.51 -2.87
N CYS A 297 15.53 -1.07 -1.86
CA CYS A 297 14.09 -0.99 -1.61
C CYS A 297 13.83 -0.49 -0.16
N LEU A 298 14.12 0.77 0.16
CA LEU A 298 14.03 1.23 1.55
C LEU A 298 12.59 1.66 1.92
N PRO A 299 11.98 1.10 2.98
CA PRO A 299 10.67 1.52 3.45
C PRO A 299 10.71 2.87 4.18
N LEU A 300 9.57 3.54 4.20
CA LEU A 300 9.31 4.55 5.22
C LEU A 300 9.33 3.88 6.59
N ARG A 301 9.91 4.60 7.56
CA ARG A 301 10.05 4.14 8.94
C ARG A 301 8.75 4.33 9.72
N LEU A 302 7.76 3.48 9.44
CA LEU A 302 6.41 3.55 10.01
C LEU A 302 6.28 2.59 11.20
N VAL A 303 5.94 3.12 12.37
CA VAL A 303 5.80 2.32 13.61
C VAL A 303 4.45 1.60 13.64
N GLY A 304 4.47 0.31 13.98
CA GLY A 304 3.28 -0.51 14.17
C GLY A 304 2.57 -0.85 12.87
N SER A 305 3.30 -0.93 11.76
CA SER A 305 2.74 -0.98 10.42
C SER A 305 3.12 -2.25 9.69
N GLU A 306 2.15 -2.91 9.07
CA GLU A 306 2.31 -4.19 8.37
C GLU A 306 2.96 -4.05 6.98
N ALA A 307 2.94 -2.85 6.40
CA ALA A 307 3.45 -2.56 5.06
C ALA A 307 3.97 -1.12 4.97
N SER A 308 4.80 -0.84 3.97
CA SER A 308 5.31 0.51 3.73
C SER A 308 5.44 0.76 2.23
N PRO A 309 4.94 1.89 1.71
CA PRO A 309 5.23 2.27 0.34
C PRO A 309 6.74 2.52 0.20
N ILE A 310 7.31 2.10 -0.94
CA ILE A 310 8.74 2.20 -1.17
C ILE A 310 9.04 2.85 -2.50
N ARG A 311 10.21 3.49 -2.58
CA ARG A 311 10.89 3.71 -3.86
C ARG A 311 11.97 2.66 -3.97
N CYS A 312 11.80 1.73 -4.91
CA CYS A 312 12.78 0.72 -5.20
C CYS A 312 13.51 0.97 -6.53
N ILE A 313 14.82 0.74 -6.51
CA ILE A 313 15.69 0.89 -7.68
C ILE A 313 16.62 -0.32 -7.85
N LEU A 314 17.01 -0.56 -9.11
CA LEU A 314 18.10 -1.46 -9.48
C LEU A 314 19.29 -0.67 -9.99
N MET A 315 20.49 -1.14 -9.65
CA MET A 315 21.74 -0.59 -10.14
C MET A 315 22.59 -1.68 -10.80
N LYS A 316 23.13 -1.40 -11.98
CA LYS A 316 24.12 -2.25 -12.67
C LYS A 316 25.49 -2.14 -12.02
#